data_AF-T0Z8Z5-F1
#
_entry.id   AF-T0Z8Z5-F1
#
_cell.length_a   1.000
_cell.length_b   1.000
_cell.length_c   1.000
_cell.angle_alpha   90.00
_cell.angle_beta   90.00
_cell.angle_gamma   90.00
#
_symmetry.space_group_name_H-M   'P 1'
#
loop_
_entity.id
_entity.type
_entity.pdbx_description
1 polymer ?
#
loop_
_entity_poly.entity_id
_entity_poly.type
_entity_poly.pdbx_seq_one_letter_code
_entity_poly.pdbx_strand_id
1 'polypeptide(L)'
;GLAMSSRNQYLTDLERARAPALYRALRAAASRIEAGARAYEDIESEGLRALESEGLRVDYFAIRRAEDLGPPTPESRHLVILTAAHLGKARLIDNAQVRL
;
A
#
# COMPACT_ATOMS: atom_id res chain seq x y z
N GLY A 1 0.53 -9.18 7.72
CA GLY A 1 -0.04 -10.42 7.15
C GLY A 1 -0.90 -10.05 5.95
N LEU A 2 -1.30 -11.02 5.11
CA LEU A 2 -2.19 -10.79 3.97
C LEU A 2 -3.60 -10.42 4.46
N ALA A 3 -4.20 -9.36 3.93
CA ALA A 3 -5.59 -9.00 4.21
C ALA A 3 -6.54 -10.16 3.85
N MET A 4 -7.51 -10.44 4.71
CA MET A 4 -8.51 -11.48 4.46
C MET A 4 -9.44 -11.03 3.33
N SER A 5 -9.42 -11.74 2.21
CA SER A 5 -10.25 -11.46 1.04
C SER A 5 -10.65 -12.77 0.36
N SER A 6 -11.92 -12.88 -0.05
CA SER A 6 -12.38 -14.01 -0.87
C SER A 6 -11.56 -14.16 -2.15
N ARG A 7 -10.97 -13.07 -2.64
CA ARG A 7 -10.09 -13.04 -3.82
C ARG A 7 -8.77 -13.78 -3.60
N ASN A 8 -8.40 -14.09 -2.36
CA ASN A 8 -7.22 -14.89 -2.04
C ASN A 8 -7.38 -16.35 -2.51
N GLN A 9 -8.60 -16.80 -2.82
CA GLN A 9 -8.85 -18.13 -3.40
C GLN A 9 -8.27 -18.27 -4.81
N TYR A 10 -8.00 -17.16 -5.51
CA TYR A 10 -7.42 -17.17 -6.85
C TYR A 10 -5.89 -17.22 -6.85
N LEU A 11 -5.26 -17.15 -5.67
CA LEU A 11 -3.81 -17.21 -5.54
C LEU A 11 -3.35 -18.66 -5.52
N THR A 12 -2.39 -18.98 -6.38
CA THR A 12 -1.53 -20.16 -6.25
C THR A 12 -0.68 -20.08 -4.97
N ASP A 13 -0.05 -21.18 -4.57
CA ASP A 13 0.81 -21.20 -3.38
C ASP A 13 2.00 -20.23 -3.50
N LEU A 14 2.59 -20.14 -4.69
CA LEU A 14 3.69 -19.20 -4.98
C LEU A 14 3.21 -17.74 -4.89
N GLU A 15 2.03 -17.43 -5.40
CA GLU A 15 1.44 -16.10 -5.31
C GLU A 15 1.05 -15.77 -3.86
N ARG A 16 0.53 -16.74 -3.10
CA ARG A 16 0.21 -16.56 -1.68
C ARG A 16 1.45 -16.22 -0.85
N ALA A 17 2.63 -16.73 -1.21
CA ALA A 17 3.88 -16.37 -0.56
C ALA A 17 4.31 -14.91 -0.84
N ARG A 18 3.93 -14.34 -2.00
CA ARG A 18 4.24 -12.96 -2.40
C ARG A 18 3.20 -11.95 -1.95
N ALA A 19 1.95 -12.36 -1.79
CA ALA A 19 0.84 -11.49 -1.39
C ALA A 19 1.09 -10.64 -0.12
N PRO A 20 1.86 -11.08 0.90
CA PRO A 20 2.25 -10.23 2.04
C PRO A 20 3.08 -9.00 1.67
N ALA A 21 3.63 -8.90 0.45
CA ALA A 21 4.35 -7.73 -0.04
C ALA A 21 3.50 -6.45 0.01
N LEU A 22 2.19 -6.52 -0.26
CA LEU A 22 1.26 -5.37 -0.11
C LEU A 22 1.36 -4.79 1.29
N TYR A 23 1.16 -5.64 2.29
CA TYR A 23 1.19 -5.23 3.69
C TYR A 23 2.57 -4.68 4.09
N ARG A 24 3.66 -5.31 3.63
CA ARG A 24 5.03 -4.83 3.90
C ARG A 24 5.25 -3.42 3.33
N ALA A 25 4.85 -3.18 2.08
CA ALA A 25 4.98 -1.88 1.44
C ALA A 25 4.16 -0.79 2.17
N LEU A 26 2.91 -1.10 2.53
CA LEU A 26 2.06 -0.20 3.31
C LEU A 26 2.68 0.15 4.67
N ARG A 27 3.22 -0.85 5.39
CA ARG A 27 3.88 -0.62 6.69
C ARG A 27 5.16 0.18 6.57
N ALA A 28 5.97 -0.06 5.54
CA ALA A 28 7.17 0.71 5.28
C ALA A 28 6.84 2.20 5.03
N ALA A 29 5.83 2.46 4.18
CA ALA A 29 5.35 3.81 3.94
C ALA A 29 4.80 4.47 5.23
N ALA A 30 4.00 3.74 6.02
CA ALA A 30 3.48 4.23 7.30
C ALA A 30 4.61 4.64 8.25
N SER A 31 5.61 3.77 8.44
CA SER A 31 6.73 4.05 9.34
C SER A 31 7.56 5.27 8.92
N ARG A 32 7.71 5.54 7.62
CA ARG A 32 8.38 6.76 7.15
C ARG A 32 7.59 8.02 7.52
N ILE A 33 6.26 7.99 7.34
CA ILE A 33 5.38 9.10 7.67
C ILE A 33 5.38 9.36 9.18
N GLU A 34 5.27 8.29 9.99
CA GLU A 34 5.37 8.31 11.45
C GLU A 34 6.71 8.89 11.94
N ALA A 35 7.80 8.59 11.21
CA ALA A 35 9.13 9.16 11.48
C ALA A 35 9.30 10.63 11.05
N GLY A 36 8.24 11.27 10.54
CA GLY A 36 8.25 12.69 10.18
C GLY A 36 8.46 12.98 8.70
N ALA A 37 8.59 11.96 7.83
CA ALA A 37 8.69 12.21 6.39
C ALA A 37 7.39 12.81 5.85
N ARG A 38 7.52 13.82 4.98
CA ARG A 38 6.39 14.52 4.33
C ARG A 38 6.51 14.55 2.80
N ALA A 39 7.56 13.99 2.23
CA ALA A 39 7.72 13.81 0.79
C ALA A 39 6.84 12.64 0.32
N TYR A 40 5.53 12.85 0.30
CA TYR A 40 4.54 11.79 0.07
C TYR A 40 4.68 11.16 -1.32
N GLU A 41 4.94 11.95 -2.36
CA GLU A 41 5.14 11.45 -3.73
C GLU A 41 6.35 10.50 -3.84
N ASP A 42 7.44 10.79 -3.10
CA ASP A 42 8.61 9.92 -3.04
C ASP A 42 8.28 8.60 -2.34
N ILE A 43 7.53 8.66 -1.23
CA ILE A 43 7.07 7.47 -0.51
C ILE A 43 6.13 6.63 -1.38
N GLU A 44 5.20 7.26 -2.10
CA GLU A 44 4.30 6.59 -3.05
C GLU A 44 5.10 5.87 -4.15
N SER A 45 6.08 6.55 -4.74
CA SER A 45 6.96 6.01 -5.78
C SER A 45 7.81 4.84 -5.29
N GLU A 46 8.30 4.89 -4.05
CA GLU A 46 9.00 3.77 -3.43
C GLU A 46 8.08 2.57 -3.17
N GLY A 47 6.87 2.81 -2.66
CA GLY A 47 5.86 1.76 -2.45
C GLY A 47 5.50 1.06 -3.76
N LEU A 48 5.33 1.82 -4.84
CA LEU A 48 5.10 1.28 -6.18
C LEU A 48 6.27 0.40 -6.64
N ARG A 49 7.51 0.90 -6.60
CA ARG A 49 8.70 0.13 -7.00
C ARG A 49 8.90 -1.14 -6.16
N ALA A 50 8.60 -1.08 -4.86
CA ALA A 50 8.73 -2.22 -3.96
C ALA A 50 7.73 -3.35 -4.31
N LEU A 51 6.52 -3.02 -4.75
CA LEU A 51 5.54 -4.01 -5.18
C LEU A 51 5.87 -4.55 -6.59
N GLU A 52 6.37 -3.71 -7.49
CA GLU A 52 6.80 -4.13 -8.82
C GLU A 52 8.02 -5.05 -8.79
N SER A 53 8.97 -4.83 -7.87
CA SER A 53 10.13 -5.73 -7.69
C SER A 53 9.74 -7.09 -7.11
N GLU A 54 8.67 -7.11 -6.32
CA GLU A 54 7.97 -8.32 -5.87
C GLU A 54 7.06 -8.89 -6.97
N GLY A 55 7.14 -8.36 -8.20
CA GLY A 55 6.46 -8.70 -9.45
C GLY A 55 4.93 -8.68 -9.41
N LEU A 56 4.38 -7.74 -8.65
CA LEU A 56 2.98 -7.35 -8.75
C LEU A 56 2.82 -6.28 -9.83
N ARG A 57 1.71 -6.34 -10.57
CA ARG A 57 1.31 -5.24 -11.47
C ARG A 57 0.47 -4.25 -10.67
N VAL A 58 1.04 -3.12 -10.30
CA VAL A 58 0.39 -2.13 -9.42
C VAL A 58 -0.59 -1.27 -10.23
N ASP A 59 -1.83 -1.11 -9.75
CA ASP A 59 -2.76 -0.12 -10.30
C ASP A 59 -2.51 1.26 -9.67
N TYR A 60 -2.32 1.29 -8.34
CA TYR A 60 -1.92 2.49 -7.61
C TYR A 60 -1.27 2.16 -6.26
N PHE A 61 -0.46 3.10 -5.77
CA PHE A 61 -0.02 3.21 -4.40
C PHE A 61 -0.10 4.69 -4.01
N ALA A 62 -1.01 5.07 -3.13
CA ALA A 62 -1.35 6.47 -2.88
C ALA A 62 -1.50 6.76 -1.39
N ILE A 63 -1.03 7.93 -0.96
CA ILE A 63 -1.21 8.49 0.37
C ILE A 63 -2.24 9.61 0.24
N ARG A 64 -3.30 9.55 1.04
CA ARG A 64 -4.37 10.55 1.04
C ARG A 64 -4.74 10.94 2.46
N ARG A 65 -5.43 12.07 2.60
CA ARG A 65 -6.11 12.42 3.86
C ARG A 65 -7.19 11.39 4.16
N ALA A 66 -7.29 10.96 5.41
CA ALA A 66 -8.24 9.93 5.80
C ALA A 66 -9.70 10.44 5.77
N GLU A 67 -9.89 11.76 5.89
CA GLU A 67 -11.21 12.40 6.00
C GLU A 67 -11.94 12.50 4.66
N ASP A 68 -11.23 12.81 3.57
CA ASP A 68 -11.83 13.18 2.29
C ASP A 68 -11.15 12.56 1.06
N LEU A 69 -10.12 11.73 1.28
CA LEU A 69 -9.29 11.13 0.22
C LEU A 69 -8.59 12.15 -0.69
N GLY A 70 -8.49 13.41 -0.26
CA GLY A 70 -7.75 14.45 -0.97
C GLY A 70 -6.23 14.28 -0.84
N PRO A 71 -5.45 15.01 -1.66
CA PRO A 71 -3.99 15.02 -1.56
C PRO A 71 -3.52 15.44 -0.15
N PRO A 72 -2.49 14.79 0.41
CA PRO A 72 -1.98 15.15 1.72
C PRO A 72 -1.27 16.52 1.67
N THR A 73 -1.36 17.26 2.76
CA THR A 73 -0.60 18.51 2.97
C THR A 73 0.41 18.32 4.11
N PRO A 74 1.39 19.22 4.29
CA PRO A 74 2.30 19.17 5.43
C PRO A 74 1.61 19.18 6.80
N GLU A 75 0.40 19.74 6.88
CA GLU A 75 -0.42 19.86 8.09
C GLU A 75 -1.29 18.64 8.33
N SER A 76 -1.41 17.73 7.36
CA SER A 76 -2.26 16.53 7.49
C SER A 76 -1.81 15.68 8.69
N ARG A 77 -2.78 15.28 9.52
CA ARG A 77 -2.54 14.49 10.75
C ARG A 77 -3.13 13.09 10.67
N HIS A 78 -4.21 12.90 9.93
CA HIS A 78 -4.73 11.57 9.64
C HIS A 78 -4.59 11.27 8.15
N LEU A 79 -3.86 10.21 7.88
CA LEU A 79 -3.56 9.78 6.53
C LEU A 79 -4.04 8.34 6.36
N VAL A 80 -4.37 8.01 5.12
CA VAL A 80 -4.62 6.65 4.67
C VAL A 80 -3.72 6.36 3.48
N ILE A 81 -2.99 5.25 3.56
CA ILE A 81 -2.18 4.70 2.48
C ILE A 81 -3.03 3.62 1.84
N LEU A 82 -3.22 3.71 0.52
CA LEU A 82 -4.10 2.86 -0.25
C LEU A 82 -3.27 2.19 -1.35
N THR A 83 -3.49 0.90 -1.58
CA THR A 83 -2.90 0.23 -2.75
C THR A 83 -3.85 -0.78 -3.37
N ALA A 84 -3.76 -0.90 -4.68
CA ALA A 84 -4.32 -2.00 -5.43
C ALA A 84 -3.28 -2.54 -6.41
N ALA A 85 -3.14 -3.86 -6.46
CA ALA A 85 -2.20 -4.51 -7.35
C ALA A 85 -2.70 -5.89 -7.78
N HIS A 86 -2.30 -6.30 -8.98
CA HIS A 86 -2.57 -7.62 -9.51
C HIS A 86 -1.42 -8.58 -9.22
N LEU A 87 -1.78 -9.78 -8.79
CA LEU A 87 -0.89 -10.91 -8.63
C LEU A 87 -1.54 -12.11 -9.35
N GLY A 88 -1.02 -12.39 -10.54
CA GLY A 88 -1.69 -13.27 -11.50
C GLY A 88 -3.09 -12.80 -11.82
N LYS A 89 -4.09 -13.65 -11.57
CA LYS A 89 -5.52 -13.32 -11.80
C LYS A 89 -6.17 -12.57 -10.64
N ALA A 90 -5.55 -12.58 -9.46
CA ALA A 90 -6.11 -11.92 -8.29
C ALA A 90 -5.80 -10.42 -8.32
N ARG A 91 -6.82 -9.59 -8.10
CA ARG A 91 -6.65 -8.17 -7.79
C ARG A 91 -6.74 -7.99 -6.28
N LEU A 92 -5.61 -7.67 -5.67
CA LEU A 92 -5.47 -7.45 -4.23
C LEU A 92 -5.61 -5.96 -3.95
N ILE A 93 -6.29 -5.65 -2.85
CA ILE A 93 -6.41 -4.30 -2.31
C ILE A 93 -6.07 -4.36 -0.83
N ASP A 94 -5.42 -3.32 -0.33
CA ASP A 94 -5.15 -3.17 1.09
C ASP A 94 -4.96 -1.68 1.41
N ASN A 95 -5.06 -1.34 2.70
CA ASN A 95 -4.85 0.02 3.18
C ASN A 95 -4.27 0.05 4.59
N ALA A 96 -3.61 1.15 4.94
CA ALA A 96 -3.11 1.41 6.28
C ALA A 96 -3.39 2.85 6.69
N GLN A 97 -3.97 3.05 7.86
CA GLN A 97 -4.15 4.38 8.45
C GLN A 97 -2.92 4.78 9.25
N VAL A 98 -2.56 6.06 9.18
CA VAL A 98 -1.49 6.69 9.96
C VAL A 98 -2.07 7.89 10.69
N ARG A 99 -1.79 8.02 11.98
CA ARG A 99 -2.15 9.18 12.80
C ARG A 99 -0.87 9.77 13.39
N LEU A 100 -0.65 11.06 13.16
CA LEU A 100 0.52 11.84 13.56
C LEU A 100 0.25 12.73 14.77
#